data_AF-A0A8C2QFN6-F1
#
_entry.id   AF-A0A8C2QFN6-F1
#
_cell.length_a   1.000
_cell.length_b   1.000
_cell.length_c   1.000
_cell.angle_alpha   90.00
_cell.angle_beta   90.00
_cell.angle_gamma   90.00
#
_symmetry.space_group_name_H-M   'P 1'
#
loop_
_entity.id
_entity.type
_entity.pdbx_description
1 polymer ?
#
loop_
_entity_poly.entity_id
_entity_poly.type
_entity_poly.pdbx_seq_one_letter_code
_entity_poly.pdbx_strand_id
1 'polypeptide(L)'
;MVFPWRCQSTPKGSWSTLKLWIFTVLCCDFLVHHGTNCWTYHYSEKSMNWENARKFCKENYTDLVAIQNKREIEYLEKTLPKNPTYYWIGIRKIGKTWTWVGTNKSLTKEAENWGTGEPNNKKTKEDCVEIYIKRERDSGKWNDDACHKRKAALCYTVVQCESLKAPEMGTMVCTHPLGNFSFHSQCAFNCSEGTELLGIAETHCGPNGNWSSLEPVCQETDRTFSKIKEGDYNPLFIPVAVTVTAFSGLAFIIWLARRLKKGKKSQKRVDDPY
;
A
#
# COMPACT_ATOMS: atom_id res chain seq x y z
N MET A 1 7.38 -15.53 -23.95
CA MET A 1 8.27 -15.70 -22.78
C MET A 1 8.05 -14.54 -21.83
N VAL A 2 8.06 -14.81 -20.52
CA VAL A 2 7.74 -13.85 -19.45
C VAL A 2 9.03 -13.37 -18.77
N PHE A 3 9.22 -12.07 -18.61
CA PHE A 3 10.44 -11.51 -18.00
C PHE A 3 10.10 -10.56 -16.84
N PRO A 4 10.34 -10.95 -15.58
CA PRO A 4 9.96 -10.14 -14.43
C PRO A 4 10.91 -8.95 -14.16
N TRP A 5 10.35 -7.75 -14.04
CA TRP A 5 11.06 -6.53 -13.63
C TRP A 5 10.88 -6.26 -12.14
N ARG A 6 11.98 -5.95 -11.46
CA ARG A 6 12.02 -5.70 -10.02
C ARG A 6 11.94 -4.20 -9.72
N CYS A 7 11.01 -3.77 -8.86
CA CYS A 7 11.07 -2.40 -8.34
C CYS A 7 12.16 -2.28 -7.29
N GLN A 8 12.80 -1.12 -7.26
CA GLN A 8 13.57 -0.70 -6.10
C GLN A 8 12.60 -0.14 -5.07
N SER A 9 12.66 -0.67 -3.86
CA SER A 9 12.25 0.08 -2.68
C SER A 9 13.18 1.30 -2.58
N THR A 10 12.60 2.49 -2.45
CA THR A 10 13.37 3.69 -2.08
C THR A 10 14.15 3.38 -0.80
N PRO A 11 15.47 3.61 -0.73
CA PRO A 11 16.18 3.52 0.54
C PRO A 11 15.62 4.61 1.44
N LYS A 12 14.96 4.22 2.54
CA LYS A 12 14.63 5.17 3.61
C LYS A 12 15.95 5.69 4.16
N GLY A 13 16.13 7.02 4.07
CA GLY A 13 16.95 7.89 4.91
C GLY A 13 18.26 7.36 5.48
N SER A 14 19.36 7.95 5.02
CA SER A 14 20.67 7.98 5.65
C SER A 14 20.59 8.13 7.18
N TRP A 15 21.13 7.16 7.92
CA TRP A 15 21.61 7.36 9.28
C TRP A 15 23.11 7.03 9.30
N SER A 16 23.93 8.05 9.48
CA SER A 16 25.34 7.89 9.80
C SER A 16 25.47 7.43 11.25
N THR A 17 26.06 6.26 11.49
CA THR A 17 27.02 6.06 12.58
C THR A 17 27.89 4.85 12.30
N LEU A 18 29.20 5.08 12.38
CA LEU A 18 30.28 4.13 12.17
C LEU A 18 30.42 3.19 13.40
N LYS A 19 30.78 1.93 13.10
CA LYS A 19 31.40 0.87 13.94
C LYS A 19 30.53 -0.15 14.69
N LEU A 20 30.93 -1.41 14.45
CA LEU A 20 30.48 -2.71 15.00
C LEU A 20 29.02 -3.01 14.61
N TRP A 21 28.68 -4.06 13.86
CA TRP A 21 28.94 -5.47 14.13
C TRP A 21 29.06 -6.27 12.82
N ILE A 22 30.26 -6.78 12.55
CA ILE A 22 30.49 -7.82 11.53
C ILE A 22 30.00 -9.12 12.15
N PHE A 23 28.70 -9.43 12.12
CA PHE A 23 28.14 -10.80 12.22
C PHE A 23 26.59 -10.86 12.06
N THR A 24 25.89 -9.71 12.03
CA THR A 24 24.45 -9.63 11.65
C THR A 24 24.22 -9.38 10.15
N VAL A 25 25.30 -9.18 9.37
CA VAL A 25 25.24 -8.79 7.95
C VAL A 25 24.80 -9.95 7.03
N LEU A 26 25.12 -11.20 7.37
CA LEU A 26 24.83 -12.34 6.48
C LEU A 26 23.36 -12.82 6.47
N CYS A 27 22.54 -12.44 7.46
CA CYS A 27 21.11 -12.79 7.45
C CYS A 27 20.24 -11.67 6.84
N CYS A 28 20.67 -10.41 6.94
CA CYS A 28 19.97 -9.28 6.32
C CYS A 28 20.32 -9.12 4.83
N ASP A 29 21.53 -9.46 4.39
CA ASP A 29 21.90 -9.35 2.96
C ASP A 29 21.13 -10.34 2.08
N PHE A 30 20.70 -11.49 2.61
CA PHE A 30 19.88 -12.44 1.86
C PHE A 30 18.44 -11.94 1.66
N LEU A 31 17.91 -11.13 2.58
CA LEU A 31 16.57 -10.54 2.47
C LEU A 31 16.54 -9.26 1.60
N VAL A 32 17.68 -8.57 1.45
CA VAL A 32 17.79 -7.35 0.63
C VAL A 32 17.94 -7.65 -0.88
N HIS A 33 18.19 -8.92 -1.26
CA HIS A 33 18.38 -9.31 -2.67
C HIS A 33 17.14 -9.90 -3.38
N HIS A 34 16.02 -10.08 -2.66
CA HIS A 34 14.74 -10.41 -3.27
C HIS A 34 13.99 -9.14 -3.69
N GLY A 35 14.48 -8.47 -4.73
CA GLY A 35 13.71 -7.40 -5.36
C GLY A 35 12.35 -7.95 -5.81
N THR A 36 11.27 -7.31 -5.37
CA THR A 36 9.89 -7.71 -5.69
C THR A 36 9.56 -7.37 -7.14
N ASN A 37 9.00 -8.33 -7.87
CA ASN A 37 8.64 -8.15 -9.27
C ASN A 37 7.36 -7.31 -9.37
N CYS A 38 7.43 -6.14 -10.02
CA CYS A 38 6.31 -5.22 -10.11
C CYS A 38 5.46 -5.38 -11.37
N TRP A 39 6.12 -5.78 -12.45
CA TRP A 39 5.48 -6.14 -13.70
C TRP A 39 6.37 -7.12 -14.46
N THR A 40 5.81 -7.74 -15.48
CA THR A 40 6.53 -8.64 -16.39
C THR A 40 6.48 -8.10 -17.81
N TYR A 41 7.52 -8.35 -18.61
CA TYR A 41 7.52 -8.06 -20.03
C TYR A 41 7.21 -9.29 -20.86
N HIS A 42 6.56 -9.02 -21.99
CA HIS A 42 6.19 -10.00 -23.00
C HIS A 42 6.42 -9.38 -24.37
N TYR A 43 6.62 -10.20 -25.38
CA TYR A 43 6.74 -9.70 -26.74
C TYR A 43 6.01 -10.59 -27.74
N SER A 44 5.59 -10.02 -28.86
CA SER A 44 4.92 -10.77 -29.92
C SER A 44 5.93 -11.53 -30.78
N GLU A 45 5.58 -12.75 -31.19
CA GLU A 45 6.38 -13.52 -32.15
C GLU A 45 6.31 -12.92 -33.56
N LYS A 46 5.12 -12.40 -33.94
CA LYS A 46 4.87 -11.80 -35.25
C LYS A 46 5.12 -10.29 -35.18
N SER A 47 5.80 -9.76 -36.19
CA SER A 47 5.96 -8.31 -36.37
C SER A 47 4.68 -7.70 -36.94
N MET A 48 4.30 -6.52 -36.46
CA MET A 48 3.07 -5.79 -36.80
C MET A 48 3.29 -4.27 -36.78
N ASN A 49 2.33 -3.50 -37.30
CA ASN A 49 2.38 -2.04 -37.18
C ASN A 49 2.12 -1.60 -35.73
N TRP A 50 2.43 -0.34 -35.41
CA TRP A 50 2.37 0.13 -34.02
C TRP A 50 0.95 0.06 -33.44
N GLU A 51 -0.08 0.37 -34.23
CA GLU A 51 -1.47 0.34 -33.78
C GLU A 51 -1.93 -1.08 -33.42
N ASN A 52 -1.60 -2.06 -34.27
CA ASN A 52 -1.86 -3.46 -33.99
C ASN A 52 -0.99 -3.98 -32.83
N ALA A 53 0.25 -3.50 -32.69
CA ALA A 53 1.11 -3.85 -31.56
C ALA A 53 0.48 -3.40 -30.23
N ARG A 54 -0.06 -2.17 -30.20
CA ARG A 54 -0.78 -1.67 -29.04
C ARG A 54 -2.04 -2.47 -28.76
N LYS A 55 -2.84 -2.74 -29.79
CA LYS A 55 -4.05 -3.56 -29.67
C LYS A 55 -3.72 -4.94 -29.11
N PHE A 56 -2.72 -5.60 -29.67
CA PHE A 56 -2.21 -6.90 -29.19
C PHE A 56 -1.82 -6.84 -27.71
N CYS A 57 -1.06 -5.83 -27.28
CA CYS A 57 -0.66 -5.73 -25.88
C CYS A 57 -1.86 -5.48 -24.94
N LYS A 58 -2.87 -4.70 -25.35
CA LYS A 58 -4.07 -4.48 -24.55
C LYS A 58 -4.99 -5.69 -24.46
N GLU A 59 -5.04 -6.51 -25.51
CA GLU A 59 -5.88 -7.72 -25.55
C GLU A 59 -5.26 -8.88 -24.77
N ASN A 60 -3.93 -8.96 -24.71
CA ASN A 60 -3.22 -10.12 -24.15
C ASN A 60 -2.48 -9.82 -22.83
N TYR A 61 -2.21 -8.53 -22.55
CA TYR A 61 -1.40 -8.06 -21.42
C TYR A 61 -1.99 -6.74 -20.88
N THR A 62 -1.17 -5.80 -20.37
CA THR A 62 -1.65 -4.47 -19.94
C THR A 62 -1.65 -3.45 -21.08
N ASP A 63 -0.47 -3.07 -21.60
CA ASP A 63 -0.32 -2.19 -22.77
C ASP A 63 1.12 -2.36 -23.32
N LEU A 64 1.50 -1.59 -24.35
CA LEU A 64 2.90 -1.45 -24.76
C LEU A 64 3.75 -0.92 -23.60
N VAL A 65 5.01 -1.34 -23.54
CA VAL A 65 5.92 -1.00 -22.43
C VAL A 65 6.04 0.51 -22.22
N ALA A 66 5.96 0.92 -20.95
CA ALA A 66 6.19 2.28 -20.49
C ALA A 66 7.42 2.34 -19.57
N ILE A 67 8.58 2.65 -20.15
CA ILE A 67 9.88 2.58 -19.47
C ILE A 67 10.05 3.77 -18.53
N GLN A 68 10.42 3.51 -17.28
CA GLN A 68 10.51 4.52 -16.22
C GLN A 68 11.92 5.09 -16.03
N ASN A 69 12.97 4.30 -16.28
CA ASN A 69 14.34 4.71 -16.01
C ASN A 69 15.38 3.91 -16.81
N LYS A 70 16.65 4.32 -16.73
CA LYS A 70 17.77 3.68 -17.44
C LYS A 70 18.03 2.23 -17.02
N ARG A 71 17.82 1.87 -15.75
CA ARG A 71 18.02 0.49 -15.27
C ARG A 71 17.05 -0.48 -15.93
N GLU A 72 15.83 -0.02 -16.19
CA GLU A 72 14.81 -0.79 -16.92
C GLU A 72 15.27 -1.10 -18.36
N ILE A 73 15.87 -0.11 -19.03
CA ILE A 73 16.41 -0.27 -20.38
C ILE A 73 17.54 -1.30 -20.39
N GLU A 74 18.48 -1.20 -19.44
CA GLU A 74 19.58 -2.17 -19.31
C GLU A 74 19.06 -3.60 -19.12
N TYR A 75 17.98 -3.76 -18.35
CA TYR A 75 17.35 -5.06 -18.16
C TYR A 75 16.65 -5.58 -19.42
N LEU A 76 15.91 -4.74 -20.13
CA LEU A 76 15.29 -5.10 -21.41
C LEU A 76 16.35 -5.54 -22.42
N GLU A 77 17.45 -4.78 -22.53
CA GLU A 77 18.58 -5.07 -23.42
C GLU A 77 19.24 -6.42 -23.13
N LYS A 78 19.47 -6.72 -21.84
CA LYS A 78 20.05 -8.00 -21.42
C LYS A 78 19.11 -9.17 -21.73
N THR A 79 17.83 -8.98 -21.48
CA THR A 79 16.84 -10.07 -21.37
C THR A 79 16.16 -10.41 -22.70
N LEU A 80 15.82 -9.41 -23.52
CA LEU A 80 15.12 -9.63 -24.78
C LEU A 80 16.01 -10.25 -25.85
N PRO A 81 15.50 -11.14 -26.71
CA PRO A 81 16.27 -11.67 -27.83
C PRO A 81 16.49 -10.59 -28.91
N LYS A 82 17.54 -10.77 -29.73
CA LYS A 82 17.75 -9.92 -30.91
C LYS A 82 16.62 -10.17 -31.90
N ASN A 83 15.99 -9.10 -32.40
CA ASN A 83 14.98 -9.18 -33.45
C ASN A 83 15.39 -8.30 -34.64
N PRO A 84 15.38 -8.81 -35.89
CA PRO A 84 15.82 -8.04 -37.05
C PRO A 84 14.95 -6.80 -37.33
N THR A 85 13.70 -6.82 -36.88
CA THR A 85 12.75 -5.70 -37.01
C THR A 85 12.65 -4.84 -35.74
N TYR A 86 13.41 -5.19 -34.69
CA TYR A 86 13.35 -4.57 -33.37
C TYR A 86 11.94 -4.60 -32.76
N TYR A 87 11.69 -3.74 -31.76
CA TYR A 87 10.48 -3.78 -30.94
C TYR A 87 9.80 -2.41 -30.87
N TRP A 88 8.48 -2.40 -31.00
CA TRP A 88 7.65 -1.25 -30.68
C TRP A 88 7.55 -1.05 -29.17
N ILE A 89 7.72 0.19 -28.72
CA ILE A 89 7.46 0.61 -27.33
C ILE A 89 6.30 1.60 -27.25
N GLY A 90 5.81 1.84 -26.03
CA GLY A 90 4.62 2.64 -25.77
C GLY A 90 4.82 4.15 -25.85
N ILE A 91 5.86 4.66 -26.53
CA ILE A 91 6.04 6.10 -26.75
C ILE A 91 5.36 6.50 -28.06
N ARG A 92 4.57 7.58 -28.01
CA ARG A 92 4.04 8.25 -29.20
C ARG A 92 4.21 9.76 -29.08
N LYS A 93 4.40 10.44 -30.21
CA LYS A 93 4.34 11.91 -30.26
C LYS A 93 2.88 12.36 -30.30
N ILE A 94 2.45 13.10 -29.27
CA ILE A 94 1.10 13.70 -29.18
C ILE A 94 1.29 15.21 -29.17
N GLY A 95 0.91 15.87 -30.27
CA GLY A 95 1.25 17.28 -30.49
C GLY A 95 2.77 17.46 -30.63
N LYS A 96 3.40 18.16 -29.68
CA LYS A 96 4.86 18.36 -29.63
C LYS A 96 5.57 17.56 -28.53
N THR A 97 4.82 16.73 -27.80
CA THR A 97 5.33 16.04 -26.61
C THR A 97 5.36 14.53 -26.83
N TRP A 98 6.48 13.91 -26.45
CA TRP A 98 6.59 12.45 -26.38
C TRP A 98 5.89 11.94 -25.12
N THR A 99 4.94 11.02 -25.31
CA THR A 99 4.05 10.55 -24.24
C THR A 99 4.03 9.03 -24.20
N TRP A 100 4.10 8.48 -22.99
CA TRP A 100 3.85 7.07 -22.72
C TRP A 100 2.36 6.80 -22.81
N VAL A 101 1.91 6.15 -23.88
CA VAL A 101 0.48 5.99 -24.18
C VAL A 101 -0.27 5.11 -23.19
N GLY A 102 0.45 4.24 -22.46
CA GLY A 102 -0.13 3.34 -21.45
C GLY A 102 -0.45 4.05 -20.13
N THR A 103 0.34 5.06 -19.75
CA THR A 103 0.19 5.78 -18.46
C THR A 103 -0.27 7.22 -18.64
N ASN A 104 -0.37 7.70 -19.89
CA ASN A 104 -0.62 9.09 -20.25
C ASN A 104 0.37 10.10 -19.63
N LYS A 105 1.57 9.64 -19.24
CA LYS A 105 2.63 10.49 -18.70
C LYS A 105 3.56 10.96 -19.81
N SER A 106 3.97 12.23 -19.75
CA SER A 106 5.03 12.75 -20.61
C SER A 106 6.35 12.05 -20.34
N LEU A 107 7.18 11.91 -21.37
CA LEU A 107 8.54 11.38 -21.25
C LEU A 107 9.36 12.21 -20.26
N THR A 108 10.00 11.55 -19.29
CA THR A 108 10.89 12.18 -18.31
C THR A 108 12.34 12.10 -18.78
N LYS A 109 13.19 13.01 -18.28
CA LYS A 109 14.64 12.99 -18.55
C LYS A 109 15.35 11.76 -18.00
N GLU A 110 14.80 11.12 -16.97
CA GLU A 110 15.36 9.89 -16.40
C GLU A 110 15.14 8.68 -17.32
N ALA A 111 13.99 8.62 -17.99
CA ALA A 111 13.68 7.55 -18.93
C ALA A 111 14.29 7.77 -20.33
N GLU A 112 14.47 9.03 -20.74
CA GLU A 112 14.90 9.40 -22.09
C GLU A 112 16.19 8.69 -22.54
N ASN A 113 16.12 8.00 -23.68
CA ASN A 113 17.22 7.18 -24.19
C ASN A 113 17.32 7.13 -25.72
N TRP A 114 17.19 8.28 -26.38
CA TRP A 114 17.36 8.40 -27.84
C TRP A 114 18.74 7.94 -28.33
N GLY A 115 18.75 7.35 -29.52
CA GLY A 115 19.97 6.99 -30.24
C GLY A 115 20.72 8.20 -30.77
N THR A 116 21.94 7.97 -31.25
CA THR A 116 22.77 9.04 -31.81
C THR A 116 22.07 9.70 -33.00
N GLY A 117 21.73 10.98 -32.87
CA GLY A 117 21.03 11.76 -33.90
C GLY A 117 19.50 11.67 -33.87
N GLU A 118 18.92 11.04 -32.85
CA GLU A 118 17.47 10.88 -32.68
C GLU A 118 16.87 11.83 -31.61
N PRO A 119 15.58 12.18 -31.68
CA PRO A 119 14.63 11.86 -32.76
C PRO A 119 14.83 12.79 -33.98
N ASN A 120 14.85 12.22 -35.18
CA ASN A 120 15.26 12.93 -36.40
C ASN A 120 14.11 13.32 -37.33
N ASN A 121 12.91 12.74 -37.17
CA ASN A 121 11.74 12.94 -38.02
C ASN A 121 12.03 12.91 -39.54
N LYS A 122 12.92 12.01 -39.99
CA LYS A 122 13.47 11.95 -41.37
C LYS A 122 12.40 11.85 -42.45
N LYS A 123 11.20 11.34 -42.13
CA LYS A 123 10.12 11.10 -43.12
C LYS A 123 8.82 11.87 -42.86
N THR A 124 8.89 13.00 -42.16
CA THR A 124 7.79 13.94 -41.90
C THR A 124 6.60 13.43 -41.05
N LYS A 125 6.55 12.15 -40.64
CA LYS A 125 5.53 11.56 -39.75
C LYS A 125 6.04 10.33 -38.97
N GLU A 126 7.17 10.47 -38.27
CA GLU A 126 7.72 9.40 -37.40
C GLU A 126 7.23 9.59 -35.97
N ASP A 127 5.93 9.33 -35.73
CA ASP A 127 5.31 9.57 -34.43
C ASP A 127 5.41 8.37 -33.47
N CYS A 128 6.01 7.26 -33.90
CA CYS A 128 6.11 6.01 -33.16
C CYS A 128 7.57 5.67 -32.86
N VAL A 129 7.83 5.01 -31.74
CA VAL A 129 9.20 4.78 -31.26
C VAL A 129 9.50 3.29 -31.17
N GLU A 130 10.65 2.90 -31.71
CA GLU A 130 11.23 1.58 -31.53
C GLU A 130 12.40 1.59 -30.55
N ILE A 131 12.73 0.42 -30.00
CA ILE A 131 13.92 0.19 -29.19
C ILE A 131 14.87 -0.81 -29.88
N TYR A 132 16.14 -0.43 -29.98
CA TYR A 132 17.19 -1.24 -30.59
C TYR A 132 17.74 -2.29 -29.63
N ILE A 133 17.10 -3.46 -29.56
CA ILE A 133 17.59 -4.57 -28.75
C ILE A 133 18.75 -5.30 -29.45
N LYS A 134 19.90 -5.40 -28.78
CA LYS A 134 21.09 -6.15 -29.24
C LYS A 134 21.58 -5.71 -30.64
N ARG A 135 21.56 -4.40 -30.88
CA ARG A 135 22.11 -3.77 -32.09
C ARG A 135 23.60 -3.47 -31.89
N GLU A 136 24.41 -3.62 -32.93
CA GLU A 136 25.87 -3.41 -32.84
C GLU A 136 26.25 -1.99 -32.39
N ARG A 137 25.45 -1.00 -32.75
CA ARG A 137 25.57 0.39 -32.32
C ARG A 137 24.24 0.86 -31.73
N ASP A 138 24.30 1.75 -30.75
CA ASP A 138 23.12 2.30 -30.07
C ASP A 138 22.21 1.22 -29.46
N SER A 139 22.78 0.14 -28.90
CA SER A 139 21.97 -0.90 -28.25
C SER A 139 21.20 -0.35 -27.05
N GLY A 140 19.96 -0.79 -26.87
CA GLY A 140 18.99 -0.27 -25.90
C GLY A 140 18.45 1.14 -26.21
N LYS A 141 18.98 1.84 -27.23
CA LYS A 141 18.55 3.20 -27.59
C LYS A 141 17.27 3.20 -28.41
N TRP A 142 16.65 4.37 -28.49
CA TRP A 142 15.40 4.59 -29.20
C TRP A 142 15.57 5.30 -30.53
N ASN A 143 14.65 5.02 -31.44
CA ASN A 143 14.53 5.68 -32.74
C ASN A 143 13.07 5.99 -33.04
N ASP A 144 12.78 7.19 -33.53
CA ASP A 144 11.47 7.48 -34.11
C ASP A 144 11.40 6.87 -35.51
N ASP A 145 10.31 6.17 -35.80
CA ASP A 145 10.07 5.52 -37.09
C ASP A 145 8.58 5.62 -37.46
N ALA A 146 8.29 5.38 -38.73
CA ALA A 146 6.95 5.48 -39.24
C ALA A 146 6.07 4.35 -38.66
N CYS A 147 4.94 4.71 -38.06
CA CYS A 147 4.05 3.79 -37.33
C CYS A 147 3.54 2.57 -38.14
N HIS A 148 3.54 2.65 -39.48
CA HIS A 148 3.12 1.57 -40.37
C HIS A 148 4.16 0.46 -40.53
N LYS A 149 5.42 0.70 -40.10
CA LYS A 149 6.50 -0.30 -40.14
C LYS A 149 6.16 -1.50 -39.27
N ARG A 150 6.66 -2.67 -39.66
CA ARG A 150 6.39 -3.92 -38.96
C ARG A 150 7.52 -4.22 -37.98
N LYS A 151 7.21 -4.27 -36.69
CA LYS A 151 8.14 -4.62 -35.60
C LYS A 151 7.44 -5.52 -34.59
N ALA A 152 8.18 -6.24 -33.76
CA ALA A 152 7.56 -7.01 -32.67
C ALA A 152 6.94 -6.05 -31.64
N ALA A 153 5.82 -6.40 -31.04
CA ALA A 153 5.25 -5.64 -29.93
C ALA A 153 6.03 -5.98 -28.65
N LEU A 154 6.41 -4.97 -27.85
CA LEU A 154 6.94 -5.17 -26.50
C LEU A 154 5.92 -4.66 -25.48
N CYS A 155 5.33 -5.61 -24.76
CA CYS A 155 4.23 -5.40 -23.82
C CYS A 155 4.73 -5.51 -22.37
N TYR A 156 3.95 -4.96 -21.45
CA TYR A 156 4.10 -5.23 -20.02
C TYR A 156 2.78 -5.73 -19.41
N THR A 157 2.88 -6.46 -18.31
CA THR A 157 1.77 -6.87 -17.46
C THR A 157 2.05 -6.44 -16.02
N VAL A 158 1.23 -5.54 -15.49
CA VAL A 158 1.29 -5.12 -14.08
C VAL A 158 0.63 -6.15 -13.17
N VAL A 159 1.15 -6.25 -11.95
CA VAL A 159 0.52 -7.07 -10.91
C VAL A 159 -0.80 -6.42 -10.48
N GLN A 160 -1.85 -7.25 -10.38
CA GLN A 160 -3.17 -6.85 -9.90
C GLN A 160 -3.35 -7.29 -8.44
N CYS A 161 -3.97 -6.42 -7.65
CA CYS A 161 -4.48 -6.73 -6.33
C CYS A 161 -5.96 -7.14 -6.41
N GLU A 162 -6.46 -7.72 -5.32
CA GLU A 162 -7.88 -8.02 -5.16
C GLU A 162 -8.74 -6.76 -5.34
N SER A 163 -9.87 -6.90 -6.04
CA SER A 163 -10.79 -5.78 -6.27
C SER A 163 -11.51 -5.43 -4.97
N LEU A 164 -11.28 -4.22 -4.47
CA LEU A 164 -11.89 -3.74 -3.24
C LEU A 164 -13.30 -3.20 -3.48
N LYS A 165 -14.09 -3.17 -2.40
CA LYS A 165 -15.41 -2.52 -2.37
C LYS A 165 -15.46 -1.48 -1.26
N ALA A 166 -16.39 -0.54 -1.40
CA ALA A 166 -16.65 0.41 -0.33
C ALA A 166 -17.20 -0.33 0.91
N PRO A 167 -16.79 0.07 2.13
CA PRO A 167 -17.32 -0.51 3.36
C PRO A 167 -18.82 -0.21 3.49
N GLU A 168 -19.54 -1.09 4.18
CA GLU A 168 -20.92 -0.82 4.58
C GLU A 168 -20.96 0.47 5.42
N MET A 169 -21.94 1.34 5.15
CA MET A 169 -22.04 2.67 5.79
C MET A 169 -20.81 3.56 5.59
N GLY A 170 -20.12 3.41 4.45
CA GLY A 170 -19.03 4.29 4.06
C GLY A 170 -18.87 4.43 2.55
N THR A 171 -17.77 5.06 2.16
CA THR A 171 -17.40 5.36 0.79
C THR A 171 -15.93 5.01 0.56
N MET A 172 -15.58 4.74 -0.69
CA MET A 172 -14.20 4.45 -1.10
C MET A 172 -13.87 5.26 -2.35
N VAL A 173 -12.72 5.94 -2.34
CA VAL A 173 -12.18 6.70 -3.47
C VAL A 173 -10.83 6.10 -3.84
N CYS A 174 -10.69 5.65 -5.09
CA CYS A 174 -9.48 5.02 -5.58
C CYS A 174 -8.83 5.78 -6.74
N THR A 175 -7.51 5.68 -6.84
CA THR A 175 -6.71 6.11 -7.98
C THR A 175 -5.97 4.91 -8.57
N HIS A 176 -6.00 4.79 -9.91
CA HIS A 176 -5.52 3.62 -10.64
C HIS A 176 -4.55 4.02 -11.76
N PRO A 177 -3.27 4.34 -11.43
CA PRO A 177 -2.34 4.93 -12.39
C PRO A 177 -1.91 3.98 -13.52
N LEU A 178 -1.95 2.66 -13.29
CA LEU A 178 -1.48 1.62 -14.21
C LEU A 178 -2.58 0.66 -14.66
N GLY A 179 -3.81 0.83 -14.16
CA GLY A 179 -4.93 -0.09 -14.35
C GLY A 179 -5.73 -0.30 -13.06
N ASN A 180 -6.97 -0.78 -13.19
CA ASN A 180 -7.87 -1.01 -12.06
C ASN A 180 -7.24 -1.95 -11.04
N PHE A 181 -7.25 -1.54 -9.77
CA PHE A 181 -6.69 -2.27 -8.63
C PHE A 181 -5.28 -2.86 -8.89
N SER A 182 -4.49 -2.22 -9.73
CA SER A 182 -3.14 -2.68 -10.09
C SER A 182 -2.07 -2.03 -9.22
N PHE A 183 -0.83 -2.52 -9.29
CA PHE A 183 0.31 -1.97 -8.57
C PHE A 183 0.35 -0.42 -8.60
N HIS A 184 0.64 0.21 -7.44
CA HIS A 184 0.51 1.66 -7.20
C HIS A 184 -0.92 2.22 -7.12
N SER A 185 -1.96 1.39 -7.22
CA SER A 185 -3.32 1.85 -6.89
C SER A 185 -3.38 2.24 -5.42
N GLN A 186 -4.08 3.33 -5.14
CA GLN A 186 -4.30 3.84 -3.79
C GLN A 186 -5.79 4.04 -3.59
N CYS A 187 -6.34 3.55 -2.48
CA CYS A 187 -7.74 3.69 -2.12
C CYS A 187 -7.84 4.30 -0.73
N ALA A 188 -8.70 5.31 -0.59
CA ALA A 188 -9.03 5.96 0.66
C ALA A 188 -10.49 5.68 1.03
N PHE A 189 -10.75 5.42 2.31
CA PHE A 189 -12.04 5.04 2.85
C PHE A 189 -12.54 6.10 3.83
N ASN A 190 -13.83 6.44 3.73
CA ASN A 190 -14.49 7.37 4.63
C ASN A 190 -15.82 6.78 5.11
N CYS A 191 -16.15 6.97 6.37
CA CYS A 191 -17.40 6.51 6.96
C CYS A 191 -18.50 7.60 6.91
N SER A 192 -19.75 7.18 6.82
CA SER A 192 -20.93 8.05 6.85
C SER A 192 -21.09 8.75 8.21
N GLU A 193 -21.93 9.79 8.27
CA GLU A 193 -22.16 10.49 9.54
C GLU A 193 -22.74 9.54 10.61
N GLY A 194 -22.20 9.64 11.83
CA GLY A 194 -22.65 8.81 12.97
C GLY A 194 -21.94 7.47 13.07
N THR A 195 -20.95 7.20 12.22
CA THR A 195 -20.16 5.95 12.25
C THR A 195 -18.67 6.26 12.37
N GLU A 196 -17.91 5.31 12.92
CA GLU A 196 -16.47 5.41 13.15
C GLU A 196 -15.73 4.36 12.29
N LEU A 197 -14.58 4.77 11.73
CA LEU A 197 -13.75 3.90 10.90
C LEU A 197 -12.84 3.04 11.77
N LEU A 198 -13.03 1.73 11.70
CA LEU A 198 -12.17 0.73 12.33
C LEU A 198 -11.20 0.18 11.28
N GLY A 199 -9.92 0.52 11.44
CA GLY A 199 -8.84 0.07 10.55
C GLY A 199 -8.00 1.23 10.04
N ILE A 200 -7.36 1.03 8.88
CA ILE A 200 -6.55 2.05 8.22
C ILE A 200 -7.38 2.70 7.11
N ALA A 201 -7.45 4.03 7.11
CA ALA A 201 -8.25 4.79 6.16
C ALA A 201 -7.70 4.77 4.71
N GLU A 202 -6.45 4.37 4.53
CA GLU A 202 -5.78 4.32 3.22
C GLU A 202 -5.05 3.00 3.00
N THR A 203 -5.16 2.46 1.79
CA THR A 203 -4.44 1.24 1.38
C THR A 203 -3.85 1.40 -0.01
N HIS A 204 -2.69 0.79 -0.25
CA HIS A 204 -2.03 0.79 -1.56
C HIS A 204 -1.72 -0.62 -2.05
N CYS A 205 -1.86 -0.84 -3.35
CA CYS A 205 -1.57 -2.11 -4.00
C CYS A 205 -0.06 -2.28 -4.15
N GLY A 206 0.49 -3.25 -3.42
CA GLY A 206 1.91 -3.58 -3.37
C GLY A 206 2.39 -4.39 -4.57
N PRO A 207 3.72 -4.60 -4.69
CA PRO A 207 4.31 -5.26 -5.86
C PRO A 207 3.97 -6.75 -5.95
N ASN A 208 3.55 -7.36 -4.84
CA ASN A 208 3.19 -8.78 -4.79
C ASN A 208 1.68 -9.03 -5.02
N GLY A 209 0.90 -7.98 -5.37
CA GLY A 209 -0.55 -8.11 -5.55
C GLY A 209 -1.34 -8.12 -4.24
N ASN A 210 -0.71 -7.66 -3.16
CA ASN A 210 -1.36 -7.52 -1.86
C ASN A 210 -1.53 -6.05 -1.51
N TRP A 211 -2.66 -5.73 -0.90
CA TRP A 211 -2.92 -4.44 -0.29
C TRP A 211 -2.07 -4.23 0.96
N SER A 212 -1.66 -2.99 1.21
CA SER A 212 -0.82 -2.63 2.37
C SER A 212 -1.54 -2.75 3.71
N SER A 213 -2.87 -2.64 3.69
CA SER A 213 -3.75 -2.82 4.84
C SER A 213 -5.02 -3.54 4.39
N LEU A 214 -5.66 -4.21 5.34
CA LEU A 214 -6.95 -4.86 5.16
C LEU A 214 -8.07 -3.83 4.97
N GLU A 215 -9.19 -4.26 4.41
CA GLU A 215 -10.40 -3.43 4.26
C GLU A 215 -10.91 -2.97 5.64
N PRO A 216 -11.16 -1.66 5.85
CA PRO A 216 -11.68 -1.14 7.10
C PRO A 216 -13.20 -1.36 7.22
N VAL A 217 -13.73 -1.23 8.44
CA VAL A 217 -15.16 -1.36 8.75
C VAL A 217 -15.68 -0.06 9.33
N CYS A 218 -16.86 0.39 8.91
CA CYS A 218 -17.56 1.51 9.56
C CYS A 218 -18.57 0.96 10.58
N GLN A 219 -18.48 1.39 11.83
CA GLN A 219 -19.39 0.95 12.90
C GLN A 219 -20.16 2.15 13.46
N GLU A 220 -21.45 1.98 13.78
CA GLU A 220 -22.23 3.05 14.43
C GLU A 220 -21.59 3.49 15.75
N THR A 221 -21.47 4.80 15.93
CA THR A 221 -21.07 5.40 17.20
C THR A 221 -22.25 5.33 18.15
N ASP A 222 -22.12 4.56 19.23
CA ASP A 222 -23.20 4.36 20.21
C ASP A 222 -23.35 5.65 21.06
N ARG A 223 -23.98 6.68 20.49
CA ARG A 223 -24.24 7.98 21.14
C ARG A 223 -25.17 7.85 22.36
N THR A 224 -25.72 6.68 22.61
CA THR A 224 -26.54 6.29 23.77
C THR A 224 -25.74 6.27 25.07
N PHE A 225 -24.44 5.94 25.06
CA PHE A 225 -23.64 5.91 26.29
C PHE A 225 -23.26 7.31 26.80
N SER A 226 -23.14 8.30 25.91
CA SER A 226 -22.98 9.71 26.29
C SER A 226 -24.25 10.37 26.88
N LYS A 227 -25.37 9.62 26.95
CA LYS A 227 -26.63 10.07 27.55
C LYS A 227 -26.98 9.40 28.89
N ILE A 228 -26.05 8.69 29.54
CA ILE A 228 -26.16 8.54 31.00
C ILE A 228 -25.77 9.89 31.62
N LYS A 229 -26.65 10.89 31.47
CA LYS A 229 -26.63 12.07 32.33
C LYS A 229 -26.94 11.55 33.73
N GLU A 230 -25.91 11.45 34.57
CA GLU A 230 -25.87 11.98 35.93
C GLU A 230 -27.26 12.43 36.45
N GLY A 231 -28.15 11.47 36.73
CA GLY A 231 -29.57 11.72 36.93
C GLY A 231 -30.25 10.80 37.94
N ASP A 232 -29.67 9.63 38.21
CA ASP A 232 -30.16 8.72 39.27
C ASP A 232 -29.41 8.88 40.60
N TYR A 233 -28.39 9.75 40.67
CA TYR A 233 -27.80 10.12 41.96
C TYR A 233 -28.58 11.26 42.60
N ASN A 234 -29.56 10.91 43.42
CA ASN A 234 -30.19 11.85 44.34
C ASN A 234 -29.20 12.17 45.50
N PRO A 235 -28.72 13.43 45.63
CA PRO A 235 -27.74 13.81 46.64
C PRO A 235 -28.21 13.65 48.10
N LEU A 236 -29.50 13.36 48.33
CA LEU A 236 -30.04 13.06 49.65
C LEU A 236 -29.73 11.64 50.16
N PHE A 237 -29.31 10.70 49.30
CA PHE A 237 -29.06 9.31 49.73
C PHE A 237 -27.71 9.11 50.43
N ILE A 238 -26.71 9.94 50.14
CA ILE A 238 -25.36 9.79 50.73
C ILE A 238 -25.37 10.13 52.24
N PRO A 239 -26.00 11.23 52.71
CA PRO A 239 -26.05 11.53 54.15
C PRO A 239 -26.87 10.49 54.94
N VAL A 240 -27.94 9.95 54.36
CA VAL A 240 -28.81 8.98 55.04
C VAL A 240 -28.11 7.62 55.17
N ALA A 241 -27.40 7.15 54.15
CA ALA A 241 -26.68 5.88 54.22
C ALA A 241 -25.48 5.95 55.20
N VAL A 242 -24.78 7.08 55.23
CA VAL A 242 -23.64 7.30 56.16
C VAL A 242 -24.12 7.46 57.61
N THR A 243 -25.26 8.11 57.85
CA THR A 243 -25.81 8.21 59.21
C THR A 243 -26.33 6.86 59.72
N VAL A 244 -27.05 6.09 58.91
CA VAL A 244 -27.61 4.78 59.33
C VAL A 244 -26.52 3.75 59.66
N THR A 245 -25.41 3.75 58.91
CA THR A 245 -24.25 2.87 59.19
C THR A 245 -23.46 3.30 60.43
N ALA A 246 -23.31 4.61 60.67
CA ALA A 246 -22.66 5.12 61.87
C ALA A 246 -23.43 4.81 63.16
N PHE A 247 -24.76 4.99 63.16
CA PHE A 247 -25.58 4.74 64.35
C PHE A 247 -25.74 3.25 64.68
N SER A 248 -25.86 2.39 63.66
CA SER A 248 -25.92 0.94 63.86
C SER A 248 -24.58 0.36 64.33
N GLY A 249 -23.46 0.85 63.79
CA GLY A 249 -22.11 0.50 64.24
C GLY A 249 -21.85 0.87 65.71
N LEU A 250 -22.23 2.10 66.12
CA LEU A 250 -22.07 2.54 67.50
C LEU A 250 -22.90 1.70 68.48
N ALA A 251 -24.14 1.37 68.11
CA ALA A 251 -25.01 0.52 68.92
C ALA A 251 -24.43 -0.89 69.10
N PHE A 252 -23.84 -1.46 68.04
CA PHE A 252 -23.20 -2.77 68.09
C PHE A 252 -21.94 -2.78 68.96
N ILE A 253 -21.10 -1.73 68.87
CA ILE A 253 -19.91 -1.57 69.72
C ILE A 253 -20.31 -1.39 71.20
N ILE A 254 -21.33 -0.58 71.49
CA ILE A 254 -21.85 -0.41 72.86
C ILE A 254 -22.41 -1.73 73.39
N TRP A 255 -23.13 -2.49 72.57
CA TRP A 255 -23.64 -3.81 72.94
C TRP A 255 -22.52 -4.81 73.20
N LEU A 256 -21.50 -4.88 72.34
CA LEU A 256 -20.30 -5.71 72.54
C LEU A 256 -19.57 -5.34 73.83
N ALA A 257 -19.36 -4.04 74.09
CA ALA A 257 -18.73 -3.58 75.32
C ALA A 257 -19.53 -3.98 76.57
N ARG A 258 -20.87 -3.85 76.53
CA ARG A 258 -21.76 -4.31 77.62
C ARG A 258 -21.70 -5.83 77.79
N ARG A 259 -21.67 -6.61 76.71
CA ARG A 259 -21.56 -8.07 76.72
C ARG A 259 -20.23 -8.53 77.32
N LEU A 260 -19.12 -7.90 76.94
CA LEU A 260 -17.78 -8.17 77.50
C LEU A 260 -17.68 -7.79 78.99
N LYS A 261 -18.32 -6.69 79.41
CA LYS A 261 -18.40 -6.30 80.82
C LYS A 261 -19.23 -7.29 81.66
N LYS A 262 -20.32 -7.82 81.09
CA LYS A 262 -21.17 -8.84 81.74
C LYS A 262 -20.43 -10.18 81.87
N GLY A 263 -19.64 -10.57 80.86
CA GLY A 263 -18.76 -11.74 80.90
C GLY A 263 -17.66 -11.63 81.96
N LYS A 264 -16.98 -10.48 82.08
CA LYS A 264 -15.95 -10.26 83.12
C LYS A 264 -16.54 -10.24 84.55
N LYS A 265 -17.77 -9.75 84.75
CA LYS A 265 -18.45 -9.84 86.06
C LYS A 265 -18.84 -11.26 86.46
N SER A 266 -19.09 -12.14 85.48
CA SER A 266 -19.39 -13.56 85.73
C SER A 266 -18.13 -14.36 86.08
N GLN A 267 -17.01 -14.09 85.41
CA GLN A 267 -15.73 -14.76 85.69
C GLN A 267 -15.18 -14.38 87.08
N LYS A 268 -15.28 -13.11 87.48
CA LYS A 268 -14.83 -12.63 88.79
C LYS A 268 -15.63 -13.17 89.99
N ARG A 269 -16.76 -13.86 89.76
CA ARG A 269 -17.57 -14.50 90.81
C ARG A 269 -17.22 -15.99 90.99
N VAL A 270 -16.48 -16.59 90.04
CA VAL A 270 -16.13 -18.02 90.07
C VAL A 270 -14.73 -18.25 90.67
N ASP A 271 -13.88 -17.23 90.70
CA ASP A 271 -12.49 -17.31 91.17
C ASP A 271 -12.26 -16.66 92.56
N ASP A 272 -13.27 -16.67 93.45
CA ASP A 272 -13.12 -16.24 94.86
C ASP A 272 -13.30 -17.45 95.80
N PRO A 273 -12.22 -18.10 96.25
CA PRO A 273 -12.27 -19.14 97.25
C PRO A 273 -11.92 -18.53 98.60
N TYR A 274 -12.91 -18.10 99.39
CA TYR A 274 -12.94 -18.11 100.87
C TYR A 274 -14.28 -17.56 101.39
#